data_AF-A0A4U3A5M3-F1
#
_entry.id   AF-A0A4U3A5M3-F1
#
_cell.length_a   1.000
_cell.length_b   1.000
_cell.length_c   1.000
_cell.angle_alpha   90.00
_cell.angle_beta   90.00
_cell.angle_gamma   90.00
#
_symmetry.space_group_name_H-M   'P 1'
#
loop_
_entity.id
_entity.type
_entity.pdbx_description
1 polymer ?
#
loop_
_entity_poly.entity_id
_entity_poly.type
_entity_poly.pdbx_seq_one_letter_code
_entity_poly.pdbx_strand_id
1 'polypeptide(L)'
;KEVPLTPQEIKSWSAEQYLTFATSHTDWEVGFIEAIGNRSFKIERPMSPLQFIQQIATLFDNIEIQYRIEIGTGKPRRFIDLVKKRGRETNKEVTLGKDLVGIKRIENSENIITALFPYYIGQDEDGNDKLITIESVNNGSQY
;
A
#
# COMPACT_ATOMS: atom_id res chain seq x y z
N LYS A 1 -24.56 2.02 9.99
CA LYS A 1 -23.70 1.66 11.15
C LYS A 1 -22.68 0.68 10.59
N GLU A 2 -21.38 0.99 10.61
CA GLU A 2 -20.38 0.08 10.04
C GLU A 2 -20.38 -1.24 10.83
N VAL A 3 -20.44 -2.36 10.11
CA VAL A 3 -20.41 -3.70 10.70
C VAL A 3 -18.97 -4.20 10.66
N PRO A 4 -18.37 -4.55 11.80
CA PRO A 4 -17.03 -5.14 11.82
C PRO A 4 -17.01 -6.47 11.07
N LEU A 5 -15.94 -6.71 10.32
CA LEU A 5 -15.72 -7.99 9.63
C LEU A 5 -15.28 -9.03 10.65
N THR A 6 -15.91 -10.20 10.62
CA THR A 6 -15.61 -11.31 11.54
C THR A 6 -14.36 -12.08 11.09
N PRO A 7 -13.66 -12.74 12.02
CA PRO A 7 -12.52 -13.60 11.69
C PRO A 7 -12.89 -14.71 10.68
N GLN A 8 -12.10 -14.84 9.62
CA GLN A 8 -12.26 -15.84 8.57
C GLN A 8 -11.00 -15.93 7.71
N GLU A 9 -10.87 -17.02 6.94
CA GLU A 9 -9.77 -17.25 6.02
C GLU A 9 -10.25 -17.20 4.57
N ILE A 10 -9.60 -16.38 3.75
CA ILE A 10 -9.91 -16.21 2.33
C ILE A 10 -8.72 -16.74 1.53
N LYS A 11 -8.96 -17.81 0.77
CA LYS A 11 -7.89 -18.57 0.11
C LYS A 11 -7.39 -17.96 -1.20
N SER A 12 -8.24 -17.31 -1.98
CA SER A 12 -7.85 -16.73 -3.27
C SER A 12 -8.97 -15.84 -3.78
N TRP A 13 -8.84 -14.53 -3.60
CA TRP A 13 -9.77 -13.53 -4.14
C TRP A 13 -9.03 -12.44 -4.91
N SER A 14 -9.73 -11.84 -5.88
CA SER A 14 -9.29 -10.63 -6.56
C SER A 14 -9.53 -9.40 -5.69
N ALA A 15 -8.83 -8.30 -5.98
CA ALA A 15 -9.03 -7.04 -5.27
C ALA A 15 -10.49 -6.54 -5.34
N GLU A 16 -11.19 -6.81 -6.44
CA GLU A 16 -12.61 -6.48 -6.62
C GLU A 16 -13.51 -7.24 -5.64
N GLN A 17 -13.27 -8.54 -5.47
CA GLN A 17 -14.03 -9.37 -4.54
C GLN A 17 -13.80 -8.91 -3.09
N TYR A 18 -12.55 -8.60 -2.75
CA TYR A 18 -12.21 -8.04 -1.44
C TYR A 18 -12.92 -6.71 -1.16
N LEU A 19 -12.90 -5.77 -2.11
CA LEU A 19 -13.59 -4.49 -1.95
C LEU A 19 -15.10 -4.67 -1.85
N THR A 20 -15.70 -5.49 -2.71
CA THR A 20 -17.14 -5.78 -2.68
C THR A 20 -17.56 -6.34 -1.33
N PHE A 21 -16.77 -7.25 -0.77
CA PHE A 21 -17.00 -7.79 0.56
C PHE A 21 -16.94 -6.69 1.63
N ALA A 22 -15.92 -5.83 1.58
CA ALA A 22 -15.73 -4.73 2.52
C ALA A 22 -16.84 -3.68 2.45
N THR A 23 -17.37 -3.39 1.26
CA THR A 23 -18.36 -2.32 1.04
C THR A 23 -19.81 -2.78 1.12
N SER A 24 -20.06 -4.10 1.24
CA SER A 24 -21.39 -4.73 1.26
C SER A 24 -22.43 -4.10 2.20
N HIS A 25 -21.99 -3.47 3.30
CA HIS A 25 -22.86 -2.81 4.29
C HIS A 25 -22.63 -1.28 4.37
N THR A 26 -22.12 -0.68 3.30
CA THR A 26 -21.79 0.75 3.22
C THR A 26 -22.44 1.39 1.99
N ASP A 27 -22.49 2.72 1.94
CA ASP A 27 -22.89 3.45 0.72
C ASP A 27 -21.74 3.57 -0.31
N TRP A 28 -20.65 2.83 -0.15
CA TRP A 28 -19.52 2.83 -1.08
C TRP A 28 -19.66 1.72 -2.11
N GLU A 29 -19.29 2.04 -3.34
CA GLU A 29 -19.28 1.15 -4.48
C GLU A 29 -17.83 0.89 -4.93
N VAL A 30 -17.61 -0.26 -5.53
CA VAL A 30 -16.33 -0.59 -6.14
C VAL A 30 -16.17 0.25 -7.41
N GLY A 31 -15.06 0.96 -7.51
CA GLY A 31 -14.71 1.78 -8.66
C GLY A 31 -13.71 1.09 -9.58
N PHE A 32 -12.74 1.85 -10.08
CA PHE A 32 -11.71 1.35 -10.98
C PHE A 32 -10.65 0.53 -10.22
N ILE A 33 -10.24 -0.61 -10.78
CA ILE A 33 -9.27 -1.51 -10.16
C ILE A 33 -8.15 -1.82 -11.16
N GLU A 34 -6.94 -1.37 -10.83
CA GLU A 34 -5.72 -1.71 -11.57
C GLU A 34 -4.91 -2.84 -10.91
N ALA A 35 -5.35 -3.30 -9.74
CA ALA A 35 -4.76 -4.46 -9.08
C ALA A 35 -5.00 -5.73 -9.91
N ILE A 36 -3.95 -6.54 -10.10
CA ILE A 36 -3.99 -7.74 -10.92
C ILE A 36 -3.69 -8.97 -10.06
N GLY A 37 -4.37 -10.07 -10.36
CA GLY A 37 -4.15 -11.36 -9.71
C GLY A 37 -5.04 -11.60 -8.50
N ASN A 38 -4.82 -12.73 -7.85
CA ASN A 38 -5.57 -13.16 -6.67
C ASN A 38 -4.60 -13.31 -5.50
N ARG A 39 -5.05 -12.97 -4.29
CA ARG A 39 -4.27 -13.07 -3.07
C ARG A 39 -5.08 -13.77 -1.98
N SER A 40 -4.42 -14.50 -1.10
CA SER A 40 -5.01 -15.03 0.12
C SER A 40 -4.88 -14.01 1.25
N PHE A 41 -5.88 -13.96 2.13
CA PHE A 41 -5.87 -13.08 3.30
C PHE A 41 -6.61 -13.74 4.46
N LYS A 42 -6.10 -13.57 5.68
CA LYS A 42 -6.70 -14.13 6.89
C LYS A 42 -7.04 -13.01 7.85
N ILE A 43 -8.32 -12.94 8.22
CA ILE A 43 -8.82 -12.05 9.26
C ILE A 43 -8.72 -12.80 10.59
N GLU A 44 -7.72 -12.45 11.41
CA GLU A 44 -7.52 -13.12 12.71
C GLU A 44 -8.36 -12.50 13.83
N ARG A 45 -8.61 -11.19 13.76
CA ARG A 45 -9.36 -10.42 14.75
C ARG A 45 -10.42 -9.58 14.05
N PRO A 46 -11.55 -9.27 14.72
CA PRO A 46 -12.55 -8.37 14.16
C PRO A 46 -11.92 -7.03 13.75
N MET A 47 -12.20 -6.58 12.54
CA MET A 47 -11.63 -5.33 12.02
C MET A 47 -12.68 -4.49 11.30
N SER A 48 -12.44 -3.17 11.27
CA SER A 48 -13.33 -2.26 10.54
C SER A 48 -13.16 -2.43 9.02
N PRO A 49 -14.21 -2.15 8.22
CA PRO A 49 -14.12 -2.17 6.76
C PRO A 49 -13.00 -1.28 6.21
N LEU A 50 -12.77 -0.09 6.82
CA LEU A 50 -11.69 0.81 6.43
C LEU A 50 -10.30 0.19 6.63
N GLN A 51 -10.05 -0.38 7.81
CA GLN A 51 -8.80 -1.08 8.07
C GLN A 51 -8.59 -2.24 7.11
N PHE A 52 -9.66 -2.96 6.77
CA PHE A 52 -9.58 -4.06 5.82
C PHE A 52 -9.19 -3.57 4.43
N ILE A 53 -9.81 -2.52 3.92
CA ILE A 53 -9.47 -1.91 2.62
C ILE A 53 -7.99 -1.47 2.58
N GLN A 54 -7.47 -0.91 3.67
CA GLN A 54 -6.05 -0.54 3.78
C GLN A 54 -5.10 -1.76 3.73
N GLN A 55 -5.48 -2.85 4.40
CA GLN A 55 -4.70 -4.10 4.36
C GLN A 55 -4.72 -4.72 2.96
N ILE A 56 -5.87 -4.67 2.27
CA ILE A 56 -5.99 -5.13 0.89
C ILE A 56 -5.13 -4.30 -0.06
N ALA A 57 -5.10 -2.98 0.08
CA ALA A 57 -4.20 -2.14 -0.70
C ALA A 57 -2.72 -2.54 -0.53
N THR A 58 -2.31 -2.82 0.71
CA THR A 58 -0.96 -3.32 1.02
C THR A 58 -0.70 -4.70 0.40
N LEU A 59 -1.69 -5.60 0.44
CA LEU A 59 -1.62 -6.96 -0.10
C LEU A 59 -1.45 -7.00 -1.63
N PHE A 60 -2.02 -6.03 -2.34
CA PHE A 60 -1.90 -5.89 -3.79
C PHE A 60 -0.78 -4.91 -4.17
N ASP A 61 0.44 -5.22 -3.73
CA ASP A 61 1.67 -4.53 -4.12
C ASP A 61 1.67 -3.03 -3.76
N ASN A 62 1.11 -2.69 -2.59
CA ASN A 62 0.96 -1.31 -2.10
C ASN A 62 0.23 -0.37 -3.08
N ILE A 63 -0.81 -0.89 -3.75
CA ILE A 63 -1.65 -0.09 -4.66
C ILE A 63 -2.31 1.07 -3.90
N GLU A 64 -2.44 2.22 -4.54
CA GLU A 64 -2.99 3.40 -3.91
C GLU A 64 -4.53 3.40 -3.93
N ILE A 65 -5.14 3.82 -2.82
CA ILE A 65 -6.59 3.95 -2.70
C ILE A 65 -7.01 5.37 -3.08
N GLN A 66 -8.00 5.49 -3.96
CA GLN A 66 -8.64 6.76 -4.30
C GLN A 66 -10.13 6.70 -3.96
N TYR A 67 -10.59 7.71 -3.23
CA TYR A 67 -12.02 7.90 -2.93
C TYR A 67 -12.60 8.95 -3.87
N ARG A 68 -13.67 8.61 -4.58
CA ARG A 68 -14.41 9.54 -5.46
C ARG A 68 -15.86 9.64 -5.01
N ILE A 69 -16.44 10.82 -5.17
CA ILE A 69 -17.87 11.05 -4.97
C ILE A 69 -18.40 11.68 -6.25
N GLU A 70 -19.42 11.06 -6.82
CA GLU A 70 -20.15 11.60 -7.97
C GLU A 70 -21.46 12.20 -7.47
N ILE A 71 -21.54 13.53 -7.59
CA ILE A 71 -22.73 14.31 -7.21
C ILE A 71 -23.45 14.68 -8.51
N GLY A 72 -24.47 13.91 -8.84
CA GLY A 72 -25.38 14.19 -9.95
C GLY A 72 -26.67 14.85 -9.46
N THR A 73 -27.72 14.78 -10.30
CA THR A 73 -29.08 15.20 -9.93
C THR A 73 -29.79 14.21 -9.00
N GLY A 74 -29.21 13.02 -8.76
CA GLY A 74 -29.75 11.97 -7.89
C GLY A 74 -28.97 11.76 -6.59
N LYS A 75 -29.17 10.59 -5.95
CA LYS A 75 -28.43 10.22 -4.71
C LYS A 75 -26.92 10.25 -5.00
N PRO A 76 -26.09 10.88 -4.13
CA PRO A 76 -24.64 10.87 -4.29
C PRO A 76 -24.11 9.43 -4.31
N ARG A 77 -23.29 9.11 -5.31
CA ARG A 77 -22.59 7.81 -5.40
C ARG A 77 -21.16 7.98 -4.92
N ARG A 78 -20.66 7.00 -4.18
CA ARG A 78 -19.32 7.03 -3.59
C ARG A 78 -18.56 5.82 -4.11
N PHE A 79 -17.36 6.03 -4.63
CA PHE A 79 -16.54 4.99 -5.24
C PHE A 79 -15.20 4.88 -4.56
N ILE A 80 -14.72 3.64 -4.46
CA ILE A 80 -13.36 3.31 -4.04
C ILE A 80 -12.63 2.72 -5.23
N ASP A 81 -11.60 3.42 -5.71
CA ASP A 81 -10.71 2.93 -6.76
C ASP A 81 -9.39 2.44 -6.15
N LEU A 82 -8.79 1.44 -6.78
CA LEU A 82 -7.42 0.98 -6.50
C LEU A 82 -6.56 1.22 -7.74
N VAL A 83 -5.62 2.16 -7.64
CA VAL A 83 -4.78 2.62 -8.75
C VAL A 83 -3.30 2.47 -8.41
N LYS A 84 -2.46 2.08 -9.38
CA LYS A 84 -1.02 1.87 -9.17
C LYS A 84 -0.29 3.12 -8.71
N LYS A 85 -0.76 4.29 -9.15
CA LYS A 85 -0.21 5.58 -8.77
C LYS A 85 -1.30 6.64 -8.82
N ARG A 86 -1.45 7.45 -7.77
CA ARG A 86 -2.33 8.62 -7.83
C ARG A 86 -1.60 9.82 -8.42
N GLY A 87 -2.39 10.67 -9.05
CA GLY A 87 -1.91 11.89 -9.69
C GLY A 87 -1.72 11.71 -11.19
N ARG A 88 -1.96 12.79 -11.92
CA ARG A 88 -1.74 12.89 -13.36
C ARG A 88 -0.65 13.92 -13.59
N GLU A 89 0.24 13.68 -14.53
CA GLU A 89 1.13 14.71 -15.01
C GLU A 89 0.29 15.81 -15.67
N THR A 90 0.19 16.96 -15.02
CA THR A 90 -0.65 18.08 -15.47
C THR A 90 0.07 18.99 -16.45
N ASN A 91 1.36 18.75 -16.72
CA ASN A 91 2.27 19.65 -17.45
C ASN A 91 2.26 21.09 -16.92
N LYS A 92 1.83 21.28 -15.66
CA LYS A 92 1.84 22.58 -15.00
C LYS A 92 3.09 22.68 -14.15
N GLU A 93 3.88 23.71 -14.42
CA GLU A 93 4.93 24.15 -13.52
C GLU A 93 4.33 25.13 -12.51
N VAL A 94 4.51 24.86 -11.22
CA VAL A 94 3.96 25.69 -10.16
C VAL A 94 5.06 26.63 -9.69
N THR A 95 4.93 27.92 -9.98
CA THR A 95 5.96 28.93 -9.62
C THR A 95 5.55 29.67 -8.35
N LEU A 96 6.49 29.77 -7.39
CA LEU A 96 6.28 30.50 -6.13
C LEU A 96 6.00 31.99 -6.44
N GLY A 97 4.93 32.57 -5.86
CA GLY A 97 4.56 33.96 -6.10
C GLY A 97 3.69 34.22 -7.33
N LYS A 98 3.41 33.20 -8.16
CA LYS A 98 2.39 33.26 -9.22
C LYS A 98 1.19 32.37 -8.87
N ASP A 99 1.46 31.08 -8.67
CA ASP A 99 0.42 30.05 -8.54
C ASP A 99 0.22 29.58 -7.09
N LEU A 100 1.11 29.96 -6.17
CA LEU A 100 1.06 29.60 -4.75
C LEU A 100 1.36 30.80 -3.86
N VAL A 101 0.48 31.04 -2.87
CA VAL A 101 0.66 32.05 -1.81
C VAL A 101 1.77 31.64 -0.83
N GLY A 102 2.09 30.34 -0.74
CA GLY A 102 3.22 29.81 0.02
C GLY A 102 3.39 28.30 -0.19
N ILE A 103 4.61 27.80 0.05
CA ILE A 103 4.92 26.37 0.10
C ILE A 103 5.34 26.02 1.52
N LYS A 104 4.76 24.95 2.07
CA LYS A 104 5.23 24.32 3.31
C LYS A 104 5.84 22.97 2.95
N ARG A 105 7.17 22.88 2.97
CA ARG A 105 7.90 21.61 2.81
C ARG A 105 8.06 20.99 4.19
N ILE A 106 7.47 19.82 4.39
CA ILE A 106 7.70 19.02 5.60
C ILE A 106 8.54 17.83 5.14
N GLU A 107 9.83 17.89 5.41
CA GLU A 107 10.75 16.81 5.09
C GLU A 107 10.93 15.94 6.32
N ASN A 108 10.61 14.66 6.19
CA ASN A 108 11.02 13.67 7.18
C ASN A 108 12.25 12.94 6.61
N SER A 109 13.43 13.30 7.12
CA SER A 109 14.72 12.72 6.72
C SER A 109 15.08 11.45 7.49
N GLU A 110 14.24 11.02 8.43
CA GLU A 110 14.59 9.98 9.41
C GLU A 110 14.69 8.58 8.79
N ASN A 111 14.07 8.36 7.61
CA ASN A 111 14.10 7.09 6.88
C ASN A 111 14.74 7.20 5.48
N ILE A 112 15.63 8.17 5.25
CA ILE A 112 16.44 8.18 4.01
C ILE A 112 17.52 7.10 4.14
N ILE A 113 17.26 5.92 3.58
CA ILE A 113 18.24 4.83 3.51
C ILE A 113 19.19 5.14 2.35
N THR A 114 20.37 5.68 2.64
CA THR A 114 21.42 5.93 1.64
C THR A 114 22.24 4.67 1.33
N ALA A 115 22.23 3.70 2.23
CA ALA A 115 22.84 2.39 2.06
C ALA A 115 22.14 1.35 2.95
N LEU A 116 21.99 0.12 2.44
CA LEU A 116 21.51 -1.04 3.18
C LEU A 116 22.69 -2.00 3.33
N PHE A 117 23.06 -2.37 4.56
CA PHE A 117 24.19 -3.27 4.84
C PHE A 117 23.69 -4.62 5.39
N PRO A 118 23.44 -5.61 4.53
CA PRO A 118 23.03 -6.93 4.97
C PRO A 118 24.24 -7.71 5.52
N TYR A 119 24.15 -8.15 6.77
CA TYR A 119 25.13 -9.02 7.41
C TYR A 119 24.46 -10.16 8.18
N TYR A 120 25.18 -11.27 8.30
CA TYR A 120 24.81 -12.42 9.11
C TYR A 120 26.02 -12.87 9.93
N ILE A 121 25.80 -13.31 11.17
CA ILE A 121 26.86 -13.91 12.00
C ILE A 121 26.58 -15.41 12.03
N GLY A 122 27.42 -16.18 11.34
CA GLY A 122 27.42 -17.65 11.37
C GLY A 122 28.57 -18.17 12.23
N GLN A 123 28.71 -19.50 12.36
CA GLN A 123 29.90 -20.12 12.97
C GLN A 123 30.76 -20.78 11.89
N ASP A 124 32.08 -20.67 12.01
CA ASP A 124 33.03 -21.41 11.16
C ASP A 124 33.15 -22.88 11.61
N GLU A 125 33.93 -23.67 10.86
CA GLU A 125 34.14 -25.11 11.15
C GLU A 125 34.79 -25.35 12.54
N ASP A 126 35.45 -24.33 13.09
CA ASP A 126 36.11 -24.35 14.40
C ASP A 126 35.21 -23.76 15.52
N GLY A 127 33.96 -23.41 15.22
CA GLY A 127 32.95 -22.93 16.18
C GLY A 127 33.07 -21.45 16.56
N ASN A 128 33.87 -20.67 15.84
CA ASN A 128 34.01 -19.22 16.07
C ASN A 128 32.99 -18.43 15.27
N ASP A 129 32.50 -17.33 15.85
CA ASP A 129 31.58 -16.41 15.17
C ASP A 129 32.27 -15.74 13.97
N LYS A 130 31.69 -15.92 12.78
CA LYS A 130 32.16 -15.37 11.51
C LYS A 130 31.10 -14.46 10.89
N LEU A 131 31.50 -13.23 10.61
CA LEU A 131 30.69 -12.27 9.86
C LEU A 131 30.64 -12.67 8.38
N ILE A 132 29.43 -12.84 7.85
CA ILE A 132 29.15 -13.14 6.44
C ILE A 132 28.37 -11.97 5.86
N THR A 133 28.89 -11.39 4.80
CA THR A 133 28.25 -10.30 4.03
C THR A 133 27.99 -10.76 2.61
N ILE A 134 27.04 -10.15 1.90
CA ILE A 134 26.77 -10.46 0.49
C ILE A 134 28.02 -10.23 -0.40
N GLU A 135 28.88 -9.30 0.00
CA GLU A 135 30.17 -9.04 -0.64
C GLU A 135 31.06 -10.30 -0.72
N SER A 136 31.04 -11.14 0.33
CA SER A 136 31.83 -12.39 0.37
C SER A 136 31.39 -13.42 -0.66
N VAL A 137 30.17 -13.31 -1.17
CA VAL A 137 29.61 -14.18 -2.22
C VAL A 137 29.50 -13.48 -3.58
N ASN A 138 29.67 -12.15 -3.63
CA ASN A 138 29.60 -11.32 -4.83
C ASN A 138 30.98 -10.73 -5.22
N ASN A 139 32.04 -11.53 -5.13
CA ASN A 139 33.37 -11.18 -5.66
C ASN A 139 33.94 -9.82 -5.18
N GLY A 140 33.57 -9.36 -3.98
CA GLY A 140 34.01 -8.06 -3.44
C GLY A 140 33.11 -6.87 -3.78
N SER A 141 31.98 -7.05 -4.46
CA SER A 141 31.02 -5.97 -4.74
C SER A 141 29.84 -5.98 -3.76
N GLN A 142 29.54 -4.81 -3.19
CA GLN A 142 28.37 -4.62 -2.32
C GLN A 142 27.04 -4.59 -3.08
N TYR A 143 27.08 -4.56 -4.43
CA TYR A 143 25.93 -4.50 -5.34
C TYR A 143 26.11 -5.41 -6.55
#